data_AF-A0A7Z6XXA5-F1
#
_entry.id   AF-A0A7Z6XXA5-F1
#
_cell.length_a   1.000
_cell.length_b   1.000
_cell.length_c   1.000
_cell.angle_alpha   90.00
_cell.angle_beta   90.00
_cell.angle_gamma   90.00
#
_symmetry.space_group_name_H-M   'P 1'
#
loop_
_entity.id
_entity.type
_entity.pdbx_description
1 polymer ?
#
loop_
_entity_poly.entity_id
_entity_poly.type
_entity_poly.pdbx_seq_one_letter_code
_entity_poly.pdbx_strand_id
1 'polypeptide(L)'
;MNIYGKKCVGFWLFSIFVVLASASGAHANTGSEDPVVASTNETSETVLAEAVQEISEPRFTVMLDKLHSVADALTVKHPVHYYGFVSHRGQDVLLYAPVGDPVTNEWKTEYYENGEWVAQTLETKVFTNLTPEAEVIVRITPRNPLVGSTLPYTVRFGSYPVLKSYELLDEPGVIRIPSGYTNPDWLATQIYKEAVFEARFTDTKGTPLEGGMAILDLSFGKAEPSIEHVVVSDATGFASQRIEFGRCYGGVEAQDFVHAQRGFNTWRSHYKVAGYTVHNFSLGPMTATPHIFYMGHICTQTVLRTVAPRG
;
A
#
# COMPACT_ATOMS: atom_id res chain seq x y z
N MET A 1 -52.87 -30.34 3.32
CA MET A 1 -53.19 -31.09 2.09
C MET A 1 -51.99 -30.94 1.15
N ASN A 2 -51.25 -32.05 0.94
CA ASN A 2 -50.21 -32.36 -0.07
C ASN A 2 -49.08 -31.33 -0.31
N ILE A 3 -47.83 -31.49 0.14
CA ILE A 3 -46.81 -32.58 0.17
C ILE A 3 -46.05 -32.79 -1.18
N TYR A 4 -44.71 -32.85 -1.06
CA TYR A 4 -43.62 -33.40 -1.93
C TYR A 4 -43.03 -32.49 -3.04
N GLY A 5 -41.71 -32.37 -3.23
CA GLY A 5 -40.57 -33.00 -2.56
C GLY A 5 -39.20 -32.75 -3.25
N LYS A 6 -38.15 -32.65 -2.43
CA LYS A 6 -36.72 -33.03 -2.59
C LYS A 6 -36.04 -32.95 -3.98
N LYS A 7 -34.83 -32.34 -3.99
CA LYS A 7 -33.56 -33.10 -4.05
C LYS A 7 -32.36 -32.26 -3.56
N CYS A 8 -31.75 -32.73 -2.46
CA CYS A 8 -30.37 -32.46 -2.09
C CYS A 8 -29.43 -33.11 -3.11
N VAL A 9 -28.35 -32.42 -3.46
CA VAL A 9 -27.10 -33.05 -3.87
C VAL A 9 -25.99 -32.33 -3.12
N GLY A 10 -25.44 -33.00 -2.10
CA GLY A 10 -24.21 -32.60 -1.47
C GLY A 10 -23.06 -32.86 -2.42
N PHE A 11 -22.20 -31.87 -2.59
CA PHE A 11 -20.88 -32.05 -3.20
C PHE A 11 -19.85 -31.91 -2.08
N TRP A 12 -19.43 -33.06 -1.56
CA TRP A 12 -18.17 -33.23 -0.85
C TRP A 12 -17.05 -33.03 -1.88
N LEU A 13 -16.19 -32.04 -1.67
CA LEU A 13 -14.92 -31.96 -2.38
C LEU A 13 -13.77 -32.15 -1.39
N PHE A 14 -13.00 -33.17 -1.71
CA PHE A 14 -11.88 -33.75 -1.01
C PHE A 14 -10.79 -32.71 -0.70
N SER A 15 -10.46 -32.55 0.58
CA SER A 15 -9.15 -32.02 0.99
C SER A 15 -8.09 -33.04 0.61
N ILE A 16 -7.28 -32.73 -0.41
CA ILE A 16 -6.10 -33.51 -0.75
C ILE A 16 -5.02 -33.22 0.31
N PHE A 17 -4.90 -34.11 1.28
CA PHE A 17 -3.73 -34.21 2.15
C PHE A 17 -2.62 -34.93 1.39
N VAL A 18 -1.54 -34.23 1.05
CA VAL A 18 -0.29 -34.88 0.63
C VAL A 18 0.46 -35.28 1.90
N VAL A 19 0.35 -36.55 2.29
CA VAL A 19 1.20 -37.17 3.32
C VAL A 19 2.37 -37.83 2.60
N LEU A 20 3.58 -37.28 2.73
CA LEU A 20 4.79 -38.03 2.41
C LEU A 20 5.14 -38.92 3.61
N ALA A 21 4.93 -40.22 3.46
CA ALA A 21 5.45 -41.24 4.36
C ALA A 21 6.84 -41.67 3.84
N SER A 22 7.90 -41.32 4.58
CA SER A 22 9.21 -41.91 4.38
C SER A 22 9.25 -43.23 5.14
N ALA A 23 9.17 -44.34 4.41
CA ALA A 23 9.40 -45.68 4.95
C ALA A 23 10.90 -45.90 5.18
N SER A 24 11.26 -46.35 6.38
CA SER A 24 12.50 -47.07 6.63
C SER A 24 12.19 -48.22 7.60
N GLY A 25 12.05 -49.43 7.05
CA GLY A 25 12.32 -50.66 7.80
C GLY A 25 13.83 -50.85 7.90
N ALA A 26 14.42 -51.52 8.89
CA ALA A 26 14.01 -52.77 9.48
C ALA A 26 14.61 -53.01 10.89
N HIS A 27 13.88 -53.79 11.70
CA HIS A 27 14.27 -54.87 12.65
C HIS A 27 15.65 -54.87 13.34
N ALA A 28 15.87 -55.36 14.58
CA ALA A 28 15.06 -55.88 15.67
C ALA A 28 15.99 -56.02 16.92
N ASN A 29 15.38 -56.36 18.05
CA ASN A 29 15.82 -56.18 19.44
C ASN A 29 16.75 -57.29 20.00
N THR A 30 17.42 -56.97 21.13
CA THR A 30 17.70 -57.79 22.35
C THR A 30 19.16 -58.09 22.74
N GLY A 31 19.44 -57.89 24.06
CA GLY A 31 20.35 -58.73 24.86
C GLY A 31 21.48 -58.03 25.59
N SER A 32 21.34 -57.84 26.91
CA SER A 32 22.41 -57.46 27.85
C SER A 32 23.29 -58.66 28.24
N GLU A 33 24.59 -58.43 28.46
CA GLU A 33 25.34 -58.76 29.70
C GLU A 33 26.86 -58.59 29.45
N ASP A 34 27.48 -57.84 30.37
CA ASP A 34 28.92 -57.67 30.61
C ASP A 34 29.46 -58.86 31.46
N PRO A 35 30.77 -59.09 31.75
CA PRO A 35 31.90 -58.14 31.69
C PRO A 35 33.34 -58.69 31.36
N VAL A 36 34.32 -57.75 31.39
CA VAL A 36 35.72 -57.85 31.91
C VAL A 36 36.91 -58.26 30.98
N VAL A 37 37.69 -57.21 30.63
CA VAL A 37 39.17 -57.01 30.76
C VAL A 37 40.11 -57.00 29.52
N ALA A 38 40.74 -55.81 29.40
CA ALA A 38 42.09 -55.45 28.92
C ALA A 38 42.40 -55.29 27.41
N SER A 39 42.60 -54.00 27.06
CA SER A 39 43.84 -53.42 26.53
C SER A 39 43.90 -53.01 25.05
N THR A 40 44.34 -51.75 24.91
CA THR A 40 45.12 -51.12 23.83
C THR A 40 44.44 -50.65 22.55
N ASN A 41 44.35 -49.31 22.50
CA ASN A 41 44.76 -48.42 21.42
C ASN A 41 43.86 -48.22 20.19
N GLU A 42 43.72 -46.93 19.91
CA GLU A 42 43.47 -46.26 18.63
C GLU A 42 42.02 -45.86 18.29
N THR A 43 41.85 -44.53 18.33
CA THR A 43 40.97 -43.71 17.49
C THR A 43 39.46 -43.83 17.68
N SER A 44 38.91 -42.96 18.52
CA SER A 44 37.58 -42.37 18.33
C SER A 44 37.44 -41.07 19.12
N GLU A 45 37.26 -39.99 18.38
CA GLU A 45 36.48 -38.78 18.72
C GLU A 45 36.36 -38.04 17.37
N THR A 46 35.63 -38.55 16.38
CA THR A 46 34.17 -38.36 16.25
C THR A 46 33.67 -37.04 16.85
N VAL A 47 34.26 -35.92 16.43
CA VAL A 47 33.50 -34.69 16.24
C VAL A 47 32.89 -34.75 14.85
N LEU A 48 31.88 -35.61 14.69
CA LEU A 48 30.84 -35.35 13.70
C LEU A 48 30.14 -34.10 14.22
N ALA A 49 30.60 -32.94 13.73
CA ALA A 49 29.78 -31.76 13.72
C ALA A 49 28.52 -32.17 12.96
N GLU A 50 27.48 -32.49 13.72
CA GLU A 50 26.11 -32.50 13.27
C GLU A 50 25.85 -31.06 12.83
N ALA A 51 26.25 -30.75 11.59
CA ALA A 51 25.75 -29.61 10.88
C ALA A 51 24.26 -29.88 10.78
N VAL A 52 23.50 -29.35 11.75
CA VAL A 52 22.06 -29.20 11.66
C VAL A 52 21.88 -28.45 10.35
N GLN A 53 21.57 -29.21 9.30
CA GLN A 53 21.19 -28.66 8.02
C GLN A 53 19.90 -27.91 8.34
N GLU A 54 19.99 -26.59 8.54
CA GLU A 54 18.82 -25.78 8.85
C GLU A 54 17.77 -26.10 7.79
N ILE A 55 16.67 -26.71 8.22
CA ILE A 55 15.61 -27.15 7.33
C ILE A 55 15.05 -25.88 6.70
N SER A 56 15.36 -25.72 5.42
CA SER A 56 14.87 -24.62 4.61
C SER A 56 13.42 -24.89 4.25
N GLU A 57 12.50 -24.04 4.71
CA GLU A 57 11.07 -24.22 4.52
C GLU A 57 10.40 -22.97 3.94
N PRO A 58 9.48 -23.13 2.97
CA PRO A 58 8.72 -22.00 2.46
C PRO A 58 7.78 -21.42 3.52
N ARG A 59 7.61 -20.10 3.48
CA ARG A 59 6.61 -19.39 4.31
C ARG A 59 5.34 -19.15 3.52
N PHE A 60 4.18 -19.40 4.09
CA PHE A 60 2.88 -19.15 3.47
C PHE A 60 2.11 -18.10 4.24
N THR A 61 1.54 -17.13 3.53
CA THR A 61 0.72 -16.06 4.13
C THR A 61 -0.57 -15.93 3.34
N VAL A 62 -1.71 -16.06 4.02
CA VAL A 62 -3.02 -15.73 3.43
C VAL A 62 -3.32 -14.27 3.73
N MET A 63 -3.58 -13.51 2.67
CA MET A 63 -3.77 -12.07 2.73
C MET A 63 -5.24 -11.74 2.97
N LEU A 64 -5.48 -10.79 3.87
CA LEU A 64 -6.82 -10.22 4.09
C LEU A 64 -7.28 -9.44 2.85
N ASP A 65 -8.60 -9.29 2.69
CA ASP A 65 -9.24 -8.52 1.62
C ASP A 65 -9.03 -7.01 1.75
N LYS A 66 -7.79 -6.60 1.46
CA LYS A 66 -7.32 -5.23 1.39
C LYS A 66 -6.10 -5.14 0.48
N LEU A 67 -5.55 -3.94 0.30
CA LEU A 67 -4.25 -3.79 -0.32
C LEU A 67 -3.16 -3.84 0.76
N HIS A 68 -2.15 -4.70 0.59
CA HIS A 68 -1.02 -4.78 1.51
C HIS A 68 0.23 -4.18 0.88
N SER A 69 1.01 -3.44 1.67
CA SER A 69 2.39 -3.10 1.34
C SER A 69 3.31 -3.97 2.20
N VAL A 70 3.90 -4.99 1.60
CA VAL A 70 4.76 -5.96 2.26
C VAL A 70 6.22 -5.53 2.10
N ALA A 71 6.89 -5.29 3.22
CA ALA A 71 8.33 -5.16 3.29
C ALA A 71 8.86 -6.31 4.16
N ASP A 72 9.69 -7.16 3.58
CA ASP A 72 10.15 -8.40 4.22
C ASP A 72 11.52 -8.81 3.65
N ALA A 73 12.06 -9.94 4.10
CA ALA A 73 13.31 -10.46 3.58
C ALA A 73 13.31 -11.99 3.46
N LEU A 74 13.86 -12.49 2.34
CA LEU A 74 14.16 -13.91 2.18
C LEU A 74 15.38 -14.26 3.02
N THR A 75 15.37 -15.44 3.62
CA THR A 75 16.46 -15.94 4.49
C THR A 75 16.83 -17.36 4.11
N VAL A 76 17.94 -17.88 4.63
CA VAL A 76 18.35 -19.28 4.42
C VAL A 76 17.26 -20.25 4.93
N LYS A 77 16.67 -19.94 6.09
CA LYS A 77 15.56 -20.71 6.66
C LYS A 77 14.27 -20.59 5.85
N HIS A 78 13.96 -19.39 5.35
CA HIS A 78 12.76 -19.12 4.55
C HIS A 78 13.13 -18.47 3.21
N PRO A 79 13.62 -19.25 2.23
CA PRO A 79 14.09 -18.71 0.96
C PRO A 79 12.93 -18.45 -0.01
N VAL A 80 11.72 -18.92 0.31
CA VAL A 80 10.54 -18.74 -0.54
C VAL A 80 9.39 -18.25 0.31
N HIS A 81 8.80 -17.11 -0.06
CA HIS A 81 7.61 -16.57 0.57
C HIS A 81 6.44 -16.64 -0.42
N TYR A 82 5.37 -17.35 -0.04
CA TYR A 82 4.11 -17.45 -0.76
C TYR A 82 3.07 -16.53 -0.14
N TYR A 83 2.31 -15.85 -1.00
CA TYR A 83 1.16 -15.05 -0.61
C TYR A 83 -0.06 -15.47 -1.43
N GLY A 84 -1.16 -15.80 -0.74
CA GLY A 84 -2.45 -16.08 -1.36
C GLY A 84 -3.42 -14.94 -1.08
N PHE A 85 -4.19 -14.52 -2.08
CA PHE A 85 -5.25 -13.53 -1.94
C PHE A 85 -6.53 -14.05 -2.60
N VAL A 86 -7.67 -13.88 -1.95
CA VAL A 86 -8.98 -14.28 -2.48
C VAL A 86 -9.75 -13.06 -2.98
N SER A 87 -10.12 -13.07 -4.26
CA SER A 87 -11.00 -12.06 -4.85
C SER A 87 -12.47 -12.38 -4.53
N HIS A 88 -12.91 -12.08 -3.31
CA HIS A 88 -14.25 -12.45 -2.82
C HIS A 88 -15.41 -11.98 -3.73
N ARG A 89 -15.28 -10.80 -4.34
CA ARG A 89 -16.32 -10.19 -5.19
C ARG A 89 -15.99 -10.27 -6.68
N GLY A 90 -14.89 -10.93 -7.06
CA GLY A 90 -14.34 -10.87 -8.41
C GLY A 90 -13.74 -9.49 -8.74
N GLN A 91 -13.35 -8.73 -7.72
CA GLN A 91 -12.58 -7.49 -7.87
C GLN A 91 -11.19 -7.79 -8.44
N ASP A 92 -10.61 -6.81 -9.12
CA ASP A 92 -9.29 -6.96 -9.70
C ASP A 92 -8.24 -7.00 -8.58
N VAL A 93 -7.15 -7.72 -8.80
CA VAL A 93 -6.04 -7.86 -7.84
C VAL A 93 -4.79 -7.20 -8.42
N LEU A 94 -4.11 -6.40 -7.60
CA LEU A 94 -2.84 -5.77 -7.92
C LEU A 94 -1.69 -6.61 -7.38
N LEU A 95 -0.67 -6.81 -8.21
CA LEU A 95 0.67 -7.19 -7.81
C LEU A 95 1.65 -6.13 -8.33
N TYR A 96 2.30 -5.42 -7.41
CA TYR A 96 3.24 -4.36 -7.72
C TYR A 96 4.58 -4.59 -7.00
N ALA A 97 5.69 -4.52 -7.72
CA ALA A 97 7.04 -4.66 -7.20
C ALA A 97 7.80 -3.33 -7.40
N PRO A 98 7.76 -2.40 -6.43
CA PRO A 98 8.24 -1.02 -6.60
C PRO A 98 9.76 -0.83 -6.69
N VAL A 99 10.55 -1.86 -6.37
CA VAL A 99 11.99 -1.69 -6.16
C VAL A 99 12.74 -2.41 -7.27
N GLY A 100 13.56 -1.64 -8.01
CA GLY A 100 14.46 -2.16 -9.04
C GLY A 100 13.74 -2.74 -10.26
N ASP A 101 14.52 -3.27 -11.20
CA ASP A 101 13.97 -3.90 -12.39
C ASP A 101 13.58 -5.36 -12.06
N PRO A 102 12.30 -5.75 -12.21
CA PRO A 102 11.82 -7.11 -11.92
C PRO A 102 12.59 -8.23 -12.64
N VAL A 103 13.20 -7.94 -13.79
CA VAL A 103 13.97 -8.91 -14.58
C VAL A 103 15.36 -9.13 -13.99
N THR A 104 15.98 -8.10 -13.42
CA THR A 104 17.38 -8.12 -12.97
C THR A 104 17.56 -8.10 -11.46
N ASN A 105 16.51 -7.84 -10.68
CA ASN A 105 16.52 -7.91 -9.23
C ASN A 105 17.10 -9.23 -8.69
N GLU A 106 17.77 -9.15 -7.54
CA GLU A 106 18.35 -10.31 -6.85
C GLU A 106 17.28 -11.30 -6.36
N TRP A 107 16.05 -10.85 -6.19
CA TRP A 107 14.85 -11.67 -6.04
C TRP A 107 13.99 -11.61 -7.30
N LYS A 108 13.14 -12.60 -7.49
CA LYS A 108 12.07 -12.61 -8.50
C LYS A 108 10.72 -12.77 -7.84
N THR A 109 9.74 -12.10 -8.41
CA THR A 109 8.32 -12.25 -8.09
C THR A 109 7.68 -13.09 -9.19
N GLU A 110 6.97 -14.14 -8.80
CA GLU A 110 6.25 -15.04 -9.70
C GLU A 110 4.80 -15.15 -9.26
N TYR A 111 3.89 -15.33 -10.21
CA TYR A 111 2.47 -15.57 -9.93
C TYR A 111 2.01 -16.86 -10.60
N TYR A 112 1.05 -17.54 -9.97
CA TYR A 112 0.50 -18.79 -10.47
C TYR A 112 -0.67 -18.52 -11.41
N GLU A 113 -0.55 -18.91 -12.68
CA GLU A 113 -1.57 -18.68 -13.71
C GLU A 113 -1.59 -19.89 -14.67
N ASN A 114 -2.78 -20.40 -15.00
CA ASN A 114 -2.98 -21.51 -15.94
C ASN A 114 -2.18 -22.80 -15.62
N GLY A 115 -1.92 -23.07 -14.34
CA GLY A 115 -1.20 -24.27 -13.90
C GLY A 115 0.31 -24.08 -13.79
N GLU A 116 0.85 -22.92 -14.18
CA GLU A 116 2.28 -22.66 -14.24
C GLU A 116 2.67 -21.41 -13.43
N TRP A 117 3.94 -21.36 -13.02
CA TRP A 117 4.53 -20.18 -12.41
C TRP A 117 5.06 -19.24 -13.49
N VAL A 118 4.52 -18.02 -13.53
CA VAL A 118 4.91 -17.00 -14.49
C VAL A 118 5.75 -15.95 -13.77
N ALA A 119 6.95 -15.69 -14.28
CA ALA A 119 7.82 -14.63 -13.77
C ALA A 119 7.29 -13.26 -14.16
N GLN A 120 7.23 -12.36 -13.18
CA GLN A 120 6.88 -10.98 -13.41
C GLN A 120 8.04 -10.23 -14.08
N THR A 121 7.80 -9.64 -15.25
CA THR A 121 8.79 -8.90 -16.05
C THR A 121 8.57 -7.40 -16.06
N LEU A 122 7.41 -6.94 -15.59
CA LEU A 122 7.05 -5.53 -15.42
C LEU A 122 6.77 -5.24 -13.95
N GLU A 123 6.94 -4.01 -13.49
CA GLU A 123 6.73 -3.67 -12.08
C GLU A 123 5.30 -3.96 -11.61
N THR A 124 4.33 -3.93 -12.53
CA THR A 124 2.91 -4.09 -12.23
C THR A 124 2.29 -5.23 -13.05
N LYS A 125 1.53 -6.10 -12.36
CA LYS A 125 0.57 -7.04 -12.95
C LYS A 125 -0.79 -6.76 -12.31
N VAL A 126 -1.83 -6.67 -13.14
CA VAL A 126 -3.22 -6.60 -12.69
C VAL A 126 -3.93 -7.86 -13.14
N PHE A 127 -4.54 -8.56 -12.20
CA PHE A 127 -5.39 -9.71 -12.48
C PHE A 127 -6.82 -9.21 -12.61
N THR A 128 -7.38 -9.32 -13.82
CA THR A 128 -8.70 -8.80 -14.17
C THR A 128 -9.66 -9.92 -14.53
N ASN A 129 -10.96 -9.61 -14.63
CA ASN A 129 -12.02 -10.55 -15.01
C ASN A 129 -12.07 -11.80 -14.11
N LEU A 130 -11.72 -11.65 -12.83
CA LEU A 130 -11.77 -12.72 -11.85
C LEU A 130 -13.23 -13.06 -11.51
N THR A 131 -13.52 -14.35 -11.42
CA THR A 131 -14.78 -14.80 -10.82
C THR A 131 -14.77 -14.54 -9.31
N PRO A 132 -15.92 -14.32 -8.66
CA PRO A 132 -16.01 -14.33 -7.20
C PRO A 132 -15.34 -15.57 -6.60
N GLU A 133 -14.62 -15.38 -5.51
CA GLU A 133 -13.81 -16.38 -4.81
C GLU A 133 -12.60 -16.92 -5.61
N ALA A 134 -12.19 -16.24 -6.69
CA ALA A 134 -10.95 -16.60 -7.39
C ALA A 134 -9.72 -16.38 -6.49
N GLU A 135 -8.83 -17.36 -6.46
CA GLU A 135 -7.56 -17.28 -5.74
C GLU A 135 -6.44 -16.76 -6.65
N VAL A 136 -5.66 -15.82 -6.13
CA VAL A 136 -4.41 -15.34 -6.74
C VAL A 136 -3.27 -15.71 -5.81
N ILE A 137 -2.30 -16.46 -6.34
CA ILE A 137 -1.14 -16.92 -5.57
C ILE A 137 0.12 -16.33 -6.19
N VAL A 138 0.94 -15.72 -5.35
CA VAL A 138 2.24 -15.17 -5.74
C VAL A 138 3.33 -15.77 -4.86
N ARG A 139 4.55 -15.84 -5.38
CA ARG A 139 5.72 -16.22 -4.61
C ARG A 139 6.90 -15.30 -4.90
N ILE A 140 7.72 -15.10 -3.88
CA ILE A 140 8.96 -14.35 -3.93
C ILE A 140 10.09 -15.33 -3.62
N THR A 141 11.10 -15.36 -4.48
CA THR A 141 12.25 -16.29 -4.39
C THR A 141 13.54 -15.57 -4.73
N PRO A 142 14.70 -15.99 -4.20
CA PRO A 142 15.97 -15.47 -4.67
C PRO A 142 16.19 -15.93 -6.12
N ARG A 143 16.77 -15.06 -6.94
CA ARG A 143 17.20 -15.43 -8.29
C ARG A 143 18.41 -16.34 -8.26
N ASN A 144 19.30 -16.13 -7.29
CA ASN A 144 20.42 -17.02 -7.00
C ASN A 144 20.17 -17.73 -5.65
N PRO A 145 19.89 -19.04 -5.64
CA PRO A 145 19.58 -19.78 -4.41
C PRO A 145 20.80 -19.96 -3.48
N LEU A 146 22.01 -19.62 -3.94
CA LEU A 146 23.24 -19.71 -3.14
C LEU A 146 23.51 -18.43 -2.34
N VAL A 147 22.62 -17.43 -2.37
CA VAL A 147 22.74 -16.22 -1.57
C VAL A 147 22.57 -16.59 -0.09
N GLY A 148 23.69 -16.72 0.62
CA GLY A 148 23.74 -17.04 2.04
C GLY A 148 23.40 -15.88 2.98
N SER A 149 22.77 -14.83 2.47
CA SER A 149 22.44 -13.61 3.22
C SER A 149 20.94 -13.32 3.20
N THR A 150 20.50 -12.49 4.14
CA THR A 150 19.16 -11.90 4.16
C THR A 150 18.96 -11.01 2.93
N LEU A 151 17.91 -11.29 2.15
CA LEU A 151 17.61 -10.56 0.91
C LEU A 151 16.29 -9.78 1.07
N PRO A 152 16.34 -8.47 1.34
CA PRO A 152 15.13 -7.66 1.52
C PRO A 152 14.39 -7.46 0.20
N TYR A 153 13.07 -7.39 0.28
CA TYR A 153 12.22 -7.05 -0.86
C TYR A 153 11.01 -6.24 -0.40
N THR A 154 10.37 -5.58 -1.37
CA THR A 154 9.09 -4.91 -1.16
C THR A 154 8.14 -5.26 -2.28
N VAL A 155 6.91 -5.62 -1.94
CA VAL A 155 5.82 -5.86 -2.89
C VAL A 155 4.52 -5.28 -2.35
N ARG A 156 3.63 -4.84 -3.23
CA ARG A 156 2.24 -4.53 -2.90
C ARG A 156 1.34 -5.55 -3.54
N PHE A 157 0.47 -6.15 -2.74
CA PHE A 157 -0.35 -7.26 -3.17
C PHE A 157 -1.72 -7.23 -2.50
N GLY A 158 -2.79 -7.40 -3.27
CA GLY A 158 -4.16 -7.43 -2.79
C GLY A 158 -5.15 -6.74 -3.73
N SER A 159 -6.30 -6.33 -3.23
CA SER A 159 -7.35 -5.68 -4.03
C SER A 159 -6.83 -4.44 -4.77
N TYR A 160 -7.22 -4.30 -6.05
CA TYR A 160 -6.78 -3.19 -6.90
C TYR A 160 -7.34 -1.84 -6.39
N PRO A 161 -6.48 -0.84 -6.13
CA PRO A 161 -6.88 0.42 -5.55
C PRO A 161 -7.43 1.40 -6.59
N VAL A 162 -8.69 1.78 -6.42
CA VAL A 162 -9.34 2.86 -7.17
C VAL A 162 -9.44 4.10 -6.28
N LEU A 163 -8.64 5.13 -6.57
CA LEU A 163 -8.79 6.45 -5.96
C LEU A 163 -10.08 7.10 -6.49
N LYS A 164 -11.12 7.14 -5.66
CA LYS A 164 -12.46 7.63 -6.03
C LYS A 164 -12.58 9.13 -5.93
N SER A 165 -12.02 9.71 -4.88
CA SER A 165 -12.02 11.16 -4.67
C SER A 165 -10.87 11.55 -3.76
N TYR A 166 -10.49 12.81 -3.85
CA TYR A 166 -9.53 13.45 -2.96
C TYR A 166 -9.86 14.92 -2.84
N GLU A 167 -9.56 15.50 -1.68
CA GLU A 167 -9.78 16.92 -1.41
C GLU A 167 -8.67 17.47 -0.52
N LEU A 168 -8.21 18.69 -0.82
CA LEU A 168 -7.42 19.48 0.09
C LEU A 168 -8.33 20.59 0.62
N LEU A 169 -8.76 20.45 1.87
CA LEU A 169 -9.77 21.31 2.46
C LEU A 169 -9.21 22.66 2.88
N ASP A 170 -10.05 23.69 2.78
CA ASP A 170 -9.77 24.99 3.36
C ASP A 170 -9.50 24.89 4.86
N GLU A 171 -8.72 25.83 5.38
CA GLU A 171 -8.62 25.99 6.82
C GLU A 171 -9.98 26.43 7.38
N PRO A 172 -10.52 25.77 8.42
CA PRO A 172 -11.79 26.17 9.03
C PRO A 172 -11.79 27.65 9.45
N GLY A 173 -12.78 28.40 8.97
CA GLY A 173 -12.93 29.82 9.28
C GLY A 173 -12.08 30.78 8.45
N VAL A 174 -11.37 30.27 7.42
CA VAL A 174 -10.67 31.11 6.45
C VAL A 174 -11.64 32.09 5.78
N ILE A 175 -11.24 33.35 5.69
CA ILE A 175 -11.97 34.36 4.93
C ILE A 175 -11.45 34.28 3.49
N ARG A 176 -12.06 33.41 2.68
CA ARG A 176 -11.62 33.15 1.31
C ARG A 176 -11.56 34.45 0.49
N ILE A 177 -10.46 34.61 -0.21
CA ILE A 177 -10.34 35.56 -1.32
C ILE A 177 -11.22 35.04 -2.46
N PRO A 178 -12.17 35.84 -2.98
CA PRO A 178 -13.07 35.41 -4.05
C PRO A 178 -12.35 35.08 -5.36
N SER A 179 -12.99 34.26 -6.19
CA SER A 179 -12.49 34.01 -7.55
C SER A 179 -12.43 35.31 -8.38
N GLY A 180 -11.36 35.46 -9.17
CA GLY A 180 -11.07 36.64 -9.99
C GLY A 180 -10.34 37.76 -9.26
N TYR A 181 -10.05 37.60 -7.96
CA TYR A 181 -9.35 38.59 -7.13
C TYR A 181 -7.88 38.19 -6.88
N THR A 182 -7.47 37.04 -7.40
CA THR A 182 -6.12 36.46 -7.29
C THR A 182 -5.57 36.13 -8.67
N ASN A 183 -4.27 35.85 -8.75
CA ASN A 183 -3.62 35.21 -9.89
C ASN A 183 -2.90 33.95 -9.36
N PRO A 184 -3.33 32.74 -9.73
CA PRO A 184 -4.42 32.42 -10.67
C PRO A 184 -5.79 32.85 -10.15
N ASP A 185 -6.75 33.04 -11.06
CA ASP A 185 -8.11 33.54 -10.78
C ASP A 185 -8.93 32.61 -9.87
N TRP A 186 -8.54 31.34 -9.75
CA TRP A 186 -9.18 30.36 -8.90
C TRP A 186 -8.17 29.66 -8.01
N LEU A 187 -8.48 29.64 -6.71
CA LEU A 187 -7.74 28.92 -5.68
C LEU A 187 -8.66 27.83 -5.10
N ALA A 188 -8.36 26.58 -5.43
CA ALA A 188 -9.12 25.40 -5.01
C ALA A 188 -9.20 25.28 -3.49
N THR A 189 -8.10 25.64 -2.81
CA THR A 189 -7.96 25.62 -1.36
C THR A 189 -7.37 26.94 -0.87
N GLN A 190 -7.82 27.44 0.28
CA GLN A 190 -7.21 28.59 0.94
C GLN A 190 -6.99 28.35 2.43
N ILE A 191 -5.81 28.74 2.93
CA ILE A 191 -5.36 28.46 4.29
C ILE A 191 -4.64 29.65 4.91
N TYR A 192 -4.54 29.68 6.23
CA TYR A 192 -3.66 30.59 6.98
C TYR A 192 -2.40 29.91 7.52
N LYS A 193 -2.49 28.63 7.88
CA LYS A 193 -1.41 27.84 8.48
C LYS A 193 -1.54 26.33 8.30
N GLU A 194 -2.73 25.79 8.06
CA GLU A 194 -2.95 24.34 7.98
C GLU A 194 -4.01 23.96 6.96
N ALA A 195 -3.90 22.76 6.39
CA ALA A 195 -4.91 22.15 5.53
C ALA A 195 -5.21 20.73 6.01
N VAL A 196 -6.36 20.19 5.59
CA VAL A 196 -6.68 18.77 5.75
C VAL A 196 -6.71 18.14 4.36
N PHE A 197 -5.87 17.14 4.14
CA PHE A 197 -5.86 16.32 2.94
C PHE A 197 -6.65 15.04 3.18
N GLU A 198 -7.68 14.80 2.36
CA GLU A 198 -8.53 13.62 2.39
C GLU A 198 -8.46 12.85 1.08
N ALA A 199 -8.55 11.52 1.17
CA ALA A 199 -8.65 10.62 0.03
C ALA A 199 -9.61 9.46 0.31
N ARG A 200 -10.31 9.00 -0.73
CA ARG A 200 -11.22 7.84 -0.67
C ARG A 200 -10.84 6.79 -1.69
N PHE A 201 -10.73 5.56 -1.24
CA PHE A 201 -10.39 4.39 -2.03
C PHE A 201 -11.50 3.34 -2.01
N THR A 202 -11.69 2.71 -3.16
CA THR A 202 -12.48 1.48 -3.28
C THR A 202 -11.70 0.43 -4.08
N ASP A 203 -12.18 -0.80 -4.06
CA ASP A 203 -11.83 -1.80 -5.07
C ASP A 203 -12.54 -1.51 -6.41
N THR A 204 -12.31 -2.36 -7.42
CA THR A 204 -12.95 -2.24 -8.74
C THR A 204 -14.43 -2.62 -8.76
N LYS A 205 -14.98 -3.13 -7.65
CA LYS A 205 -16.42 -3.37 -7.45
C LYS A 205 -17.08 -2.27 -6.61
N GLY A 206 -16.34 -1.25 -6.20
CA GLY A 206 -16.86 -0.11 -5.44
C GLY A 206 -16.95 -0.35 -3.92
N THR A 207 -16.38 -1.44 -3.40
CA THR A 207 -16.30 -1.67 -1.95
C THR A 207 -15.16 -0.84 -1.36
N PRO A 208 -15.31 -0.20 -0.19
CA PRO A 208 -14.23 0.54 0.45
C PRO A 208 -12.96 -0.30 0.61
N LEU A 209 -11.80 0.31 0.37
CA LEU A 209 -10.53 -0.41 0.34
C LEU A 209 -9.54 0.14 1.36
N GLU A 210 -9.13 -0.69 2.31
CA GLU A 210 -8.01 -0.43 3.22
C GLU A 210 -6.66 -0.57 2.48
N GLY A 211 -5.69 0.27 2.85
CA GLY A 211 -4.31 0.18 2.35
C GLY A 211 -4.07 0.87 1.00
N GLY A 212 -5.10 1.46 0.38
CA GLY A 212 -4.95 2.37 -0.76
C GLY A 212 -4.18 3.63 -0.33
N MET A 213 -3.27 4.11 -1.18
CA MET A 213 -2.33 5.19 -0.88
C MET A 213 -2.49 6.32 -1.88
N ALA A 214 -2.75 7.52 -1.37
CA ALA A 214 -2.72 8.75 -2.15
C ALA A 214 -1.51 9.58 -1.74
N ILE A 215 -0.88 10.21 -2.73
CA ILE A 215 0.19 11.19 -2.49
C ILE A 215 -0.28 12.56 -2.97
N LEU A 216 -0.05 13.56 -2.13
CA LEU A 216 -0.19 14.98 -2.42
C LEU A 216 1.21 15.54 -2.66
N ASP A 217 1.45 16.08 -3.84
CA ASP A 217 2.67 16.81 -4.19
C ASP A 217 2.33 18.29 -4.32
N LEU A 218 3.00 19.16 -3.56
CA LEU A 218 2.72 20.59 -3.49
C LEU A 218 4.00 21.41 -3.59
N SER A 219 3.99 22.51 -4.36
CA SER A 219 5.14 23.41 -4.48
C SER A 219 4.71 24.87 -4.63
N PHE A 220 5.39 25.79 -3.95
CA PHE A 220 5.23 27.24 -4.09
C PHE A 220 6.01 27.84 -5.27
N GLY A 221 6.62 27.01 -6.12
CA GLY A 221 7.34 27.42 -7.33
C GLY A 221 8.67 26.70 -7.51
N LYS A 222 9.29 26.84 -8.69
CA LYS A 222 10.49 26.07 -9.10
C LYS A 222 11.72 26.21 -8.17
N ALA A 223 11.78 27.27 -7.37
CA ALA A 223 12.89 27.51 -6.45
C ALA A 223 12.67 26.90 -5.05
N GLU A 224 11.46 26.43 -4.76
CA GLU A 224 11.11 25.82 -3.47
C GLU A 224 10.94 24.30 -3.62
N PRO A 225 11.45 23.50 -2.67
CA PRO A 225 11.30 22.05 -2.71
C PRO A 225 9.82 21.65 -2.70
N SER A 226 9.49 20.54 -3.38
CA SER A 226 8.17 19.94 -3.26
C SER A 226 7.94 19.44 -1.83
N ILE A 227 6.71 19.63 -1.36
CA ILE A 227 6.19 19.08 -0.12
C ILE A 227 5.33 17.89 -0.53
N GLU A 228 5.69 16.71 -0.01
CA GLU A 228 5.04 15.45 -0.35
C GLU A 228 4.38 14.86 0.90
N HIS A 229 3.10 14.48 0.77
CA HIS A 229 2.35 13.85 1.84
C HIS A 229 1.65 12.59 1.33
N VAL A 230 1.99 11.45 1.91
CA VAL A 230 1.34 10.16 1.61
C VAL A 230 0.35 9.83 2.72
N VAL A 231 -0.89 9.54 2.33
CA VAL A 231 -1.93 9.04 3.23
C VAL A 231 -2.35 7.63 2.83
N VAL A 232 -2.66 6.82 3.83
CA VAL A 232 -3.09 5.42 3.65
C VAL A 232 -4.51 5.28 4.18
N SER A 233 -5.37 4.67 3.38
CA SER A 233 -6.79 4.46 3.72
C SER A 233 -6.98 3.37 4.77
N ASP A 234 -7.94 3.61 5.67
CA ASP A 234 -8.37 2.67 6.70
C ASP A 234 -9.43 1.67 6.18
N ALA A 235 -9.99 0.87 7.08
CA ALA A 235 -11.03 -0.12 6.78
C ALA A 235 -12.31 0.47 6.14
N THR A 236 -12.54 1.78 6.25
CA THR A 236 -13.65 2.49 5.61
C THR A 236 -13.29 3.03 4.23
N GLY A 237 -12.09 2.71 3.73
CA GLY A 237 -11.54 3.24 2.48
C GLY A 237 -11.20 4.71 2.55
N PHE A 238 -11.13 5.31 3.75
CA PHE A 238 -10.90 6.73 3.94
C PHE A 238 -9.51 6.98 4.49
N ALA A 239 -8.85 8.02 4.00
CA ALA A 239 -7.57 8.50 4.51
C ALA A 239 -7.67 10.00 4.76
N SER A 240 -7.13 10.48 5.88
CA SER A 240 -7.11 11.90 6.21
C SER A 240 -5.83 12.28 6.97
N GLN A 241 -5.21 13.39 6.58
CA GLN A 241 -4.05 13.95 7.25
C GLN A 241 -4.17 15.47 7.35
N ARG A 242 -3.90 16.01 8.54
CA ARG A 242 -3.69 17.45 8.72
C ARG A 242 -2.23 17.79 8.41
N ILE A 243 -2.04 18.82 7.60
CA ILE A 243 -0.74 19.30 7.14
C ILE A 243 -0.54 20.71 7.70
N GLU A 244 0.58 20.92 8.38
CA GLU A 244 0.97 22.22 8.94
C GLU A 244 1.95 22.92 8.00
N PHE A 245 1.57 24.08 7.50
CA PHE A 245 2.40 24.96 6.67
C PHE A 245 3.02 26.11 7.47
N GLY A 246 2.51 26.36 8.70
CA GLY A 246 2.88 27.51 9.50
C GLY A 246 2.41 28.83 8.88
N ARG A 247 2.76 29.96 9.49
CA ARG A 247 2.42 31.28 8.93
C ARG A 247 3.35 31.63 7.77
N CYS A 248 2.82 32.22 6.71
CA CYS A 248 3.63 32.91 5.71
C CYS A 248 3.67 34.43 5.94
N TYR A 249 4.64 35.07 5.29
CA TYR A 249 4.84 36.52 5.30
C TYR A 249 5.07 37.03 3.87
N GLY A 250 4.72 38.30 3.63
CA GLY A 250 4.75 38.89 2.30
C GLY A 250 3.63 38.35 1.42
N GLY A 251 3.95 38.05 0.15
CA GLY A 251 3.00 37.55 -0.84
C GLY A 251 2.54 38.62 -1.83
N VAL A 252 1.72 38.20 -2.78
CA VAL A 252 1.09 39.07 -3.78
C VAL A 252 -0.18 39.67 -3.19
N GLU A 253 -0.41 40.97 -3.39
CA GLU A 253 -1.66 41.62 -2.97
C GLU A 253 -2.81 41.13 -3.86
N ALA A 254 -3.88 40.63 -3.23
CA ALA A 254 -5.14 40.35 -3.90
C ALA A 254 -5.95 41.63 -4.10
N GLN A 255 -6.89 41.63 -5.05
CA GLN A 255 -7.86 42.72 -5.14
C GLN A 255 -8.67 42.82 -3.84
N ASP A 256 -9.02 44.05 -3.44
CA ASP A 256 -9.82 44.29 -2.23
C ASP A 256 -11.23 43.73 -2.40
N PHE A 257 -11.76 43.02 -1.40
CA PHE A 257 -13.07 42.38 -1.49
C PHE A 257 -13.90 42.53 -0.22
N VAL A 258 -15.23 42.44 -0.37
CA VAL A 258 -16.16 42.33 0.76
C VAL A 258 -16.55 40.87 0.91
N HIS A 259 -16.32 40.30 2.09
CA HIS A 259 -16.64 38.90 2.33
C HIS A 259 -18.16 38.70 2.43
N ALA A 260 -18.75 37.92 1.52
CA ALA A 260 -20.20 37.77 1.38
C ALA A 260 -20.93 37.38 2.68
N GLN A 261 -20.32 36.54 3.53
CA GLN A 261 -20.94 36.10 4.79
C GLN A 261 -20.62 36.98 6.01
N ARG A 262 -19.65 37.90 5.90
CA ARG A 262 -19.23 38.80 7.01
C ARG A 262 -19.41 40.28 6.68
N GLY A 263 -19.97 40.58 5.50
CA GLY A 263 -20.88 41.66 5.10
C GLY A 263 -20.40 43.11 5.16
N PHE A 264 -19.56 43.45 6.13
CA PHE A 264 -19.32 44.84 6.51
C PHE A 264 -17.87 45.27 6.30
N ASN A 265 -16.95 44.32 6.22
CA ASN A 265 -15.52 44.60 6.09
C ASN A 265 -15.06 44.47 4.64
N THR A 266 -14.40 45.52 4.14
CA THR A 266 -13.52 45.44 2.97
C THR A 266 -12.17 44.93 3.43
N TRP A 267 -11.76 43.79 2.87
CA TRP A 267 -10.54 43.09 3.21
C TRP A 267 -9.49 43.28 2.12
N ARG A 268 -8.26 43.48 2.57
CA ARG A 268 -7.06 43.34 1.75
C ARG A 268 -6.29 42.11 2.20
N SER A 269 -5.84 41.30 1.26
CA SER A 269 -5.10 40.08 1.56
C SER A 269 -3.79 40.03 0.78
N HIS A 270 -2.73 39.55 1.42
CA HIS A 270 -1.52 39.10 0.72
C HIS A 270 -1.43 37.59 0.82
N TYR A 271 -1.10 36.93 -0.28
CA TYR A 271 -1.08 35.48 -0.36
C TYR A 271 0.10 34.96 -1.18
N LYS A 272 0.47 33.71 -0.94
CA LYS A 272 1.34 32.91 -1.80
C LYS A 272 0.52 31.83 -2.48
N VAL A 273 0.97 31.38 -3.63
CA VAL A 273 0.31 30.33 -4.40
C VAL A 273 1.18 29.08 -4.40
N ALA A 274 0.60 27.94 -4.07
CA ALA A 274 1.20 26.65 -4.33
C ALA A 274 0.40 25.90 -5.40
N GLY A 275 1.09 25.34 -6.39
CA GLY A 275 0.51 24.33 -7.26
C GLY A 275 0.55 22.98 -6.55
N TYR A 276 -0.51 22.19 -6.65
CA TYR A 276 -0.54 20.84 -6.11
C TYR A 276 -1.24 19.84 -7.02
N THR A 277 -0.83 18.58 -6.87
CA THR A 277 -1.37 17.43 -7.61
C THR A 277 -1.60 16.28 -6.63
N VAL A 278 -2.64 15.48 -6.88
CA VAL A 278 -2.90 14.26 -6.12
C VAL A 278 -2.99 13.09 -7.06
N HIS A 279 -2.34 11.98 -6.73
CA HIS A 279 -2.42 10.76 -7.52
C HIS A 279 -2.44 9.49 -6.66
N ASN A 280 -2.85 8.39 -7.30
CA ASN A 280 -2.94 7.07 -6.70
C ASN A 280 -1.55 6.43 -6.62
N PHE A 281 -0.85 6.69 -5.52
CA PHE A 281 0.52 6.22 -5.28
C PHE A 281 0.63 4.70 -5.12
N SER A 282 -0.48 4.01 -4.83
CA SER A 282 -0.49 2.55 -4.77
C SER A 282 -0.08 1.89 -6.08
N LEU A 283 -0.33 2.56 -7.22
CA LEU A 283 -0.04 2.06 -8.57
C LEU A 283 1.39 2.38 -9.06
N GLY A 284 2.21 2.98 -8.19
CA GLY A 284 3.57 3.41 -8.53
C GLY A 284 3.65 4.88 -8.90
N PRO A 285 4.76 5.33 -9.52
CA PRO A 285 4.95 6.72 -9.88
C PRO A 285 3.94 7.16 -10.93
N MET A 286 3.63 8.46 -10.89
CA MET A 286 2.69 9.07 -11.80
C MET A 286 3.15 8.97 -13.27
N THR A 287 2.33 8.35 -14.12
CA THR A 287 2.65 8.13 -15.55
C THR A 287 1.99 9.14 -16.49
N ALA A 288 0.96 9.86 -16.03
CA ALA A 288 0.24 10.88 -16.80
C ALA A 288 0.44 12.27 -16.19
N THR A 289 0.42 13.31 -17.01
CA THR A 289 0.46 14.70 -16.51
C THR A 289 -0.82 14.99 -15.74
N PRO A 290 -0.75 15.22 -14.42
CA PRO A 290 -1.92 15.43 -13.59
C PRO A 290 -2.49 16.83 -13.85
N HIS A 291 -3.76 17.01 -13.50
CA HIS A 291 -4.30 18.34 -13.37
C HIS A 291 -3.68 19.02 -12.15
N ILE A 292 -3.17 20.24 -12.34
CA ILE A 292 -2.59 21.05 -11.27
C ILE A 292 -3.69 21.93 -10.69
N PHE A 293 -3.94 21.79 -9.39
CA PHE A 293 -4.76 22.70 -8.62
C PHE A 293 -3.90 23.75 -7.93
N TYR A 294 -4.52 24.83 -7.47
CA TYR A 294 -3.81 25.91 -6.79
C TYR A 294 -4.36 26.13 -5.39
N MET A 295 -3.46 26.15 -4.42
CA MET A 295 -3.73 26.52 -3.02
C MET A 295 -3.24 27.95 -2.76
N GLY A 296 -4.07 28.77 -2.13
CA GLY A 296 -3.70 30.09 -1.61
C GLY A 296 -3.30 30.04 -0.14
N HIS A 297 -2.05 30.32 0.17
CA HIS A 297 -1.59 30.51 1.54
C HIS A 297 -1.68 32.01 1.88
N ILE A 298 -2.69 32.40 2.66
CA ILE A 298 -2.95 33.79 3.05
C ILE A 298 -1.97 34.19 4.16
N CYS A 299 -1.04 35.08 3.84
CA CYS A 299 0.02 35.53 4.74
C CYS A 299 -0.44 36.65 5.66
N THR A 300 -1.16 37.61 5.10
CA THR A 300 -1.74 38.72 5.87
C THR A 300 -3.12 39.03 5.33
N GLN A 301 -4.01 39.44 6.24
CA GLN A 301 -5.35 39.88 5.87
C GLN A 301 -5.78 40.99 6.81
N THR A 302 -6.04 42.17 6.25
CA THR A 302 -6.33 43.39 7.00
C THR A 302 -7.69 43.96 6.61
N VAL A 303 -8.39 44.51 7.59
CA VAL A 303 -9.63 45.27 7.35
C VAL A 303 -9.22 46.68 6.94
N LEU A 304 -9.57 47.09 5.72
CA LEU A 304 -9.35 48.46 5.26
C LEU A 304 -10.48 49.39 5.68
N ARG A 305 -11.72 48.86 5.66
CA ARG A 305 -12.92 49.63 5.96
C ARG A 305 -13.98 48.71 6.55
N THR A 306 -14.68 49.21 7.57
CA THR A 306 -15.91 48.63 8.08
C THR A 306 -17.08 49.55 7.75
N VAL A 307 -18.06 49.06 7.00
CA VAL A 307 -19.30 49.77 6.72
C VAL A 307 -20.40 49.14 7.55
N ALA A 308 -20.84 49.83 8.61
CA ALA A 308 -21.96 49.38 9.43
C ALA A 308 -23.23 49.22 8.57
N PRO A 309 -24.07 48.20 8.80
CA PRO A 309 -25.36 48.11 8.14
C PRO A 309 -26.18 49.36 8.45
N ARG A 310 -26.78 49.97 7.43
CA ARG A 310 -27.79 51.01 7.64
C ARG A 310 -29.02 50.30 8.22
N GLY A 311 -29.35 50.60 9.48
CA GLY A 311 -30.54 50.11 10.16
C GLY A 311 -31.83 50.61 9.52
#